data_AF-A0A327KG03-F1
#
_entry.id   AF-A0A327KG03-F1
#
_cell.length_a   1.000
_cell.length_b   1.000
_cell.length_c   1.000
_cell.angle_alpha   90.00
_cell.angle_beta   90.00
_cell.angle_gamma   90.00
#
_symmetry.space_group_name_H-M   'P 1'
#
loop_
_entity.id
_entity.type
_entity.pdbx_description
1 polymer ?
#
loop_
_entity_poly.entity_id
_entity_poly.type
_entity_poly.pdbx_seq_one_letter_code
_entity_poly.pdbx_strand_id
1 'polypeptide(L)'
;MAKSAYVNTRIEPALKEKAEAVLAALGLSPSDAITLFYRQVVMRRGLPFELSIPNAETLAAMAELDRGGGEVVEDSTAQAFDDILAGRHPRRA
;
A
#
# COMPACT_ATOMS: atom_id res chain seq x y z
N MET A 1 7.41 14.62 -30.86
CA MET A 1 7.22 13.15 -30.88
C MET A 1 7.85 12.60 -29.61
N ALA A 2 7.06 12.14 -28.64
CA ALA A 2 7.61 11.45 -27.47
C ALA A 2 8.21 10.10 -27.93
N LYS A 3 9.44 9.79 -27.49
CA LYS A 3 10.07 8.50 -27.82
C LYS A 3 9.29 7.38 -27.14
N SER A 4 8.71 6.46 -27.93
CA SER A 4 8.09 5.25 -27.42
C SER A 4 9.16 4.23 -27.02
N ALA A 5 8.96 3.52 -25.91
CA ALA A 5 9.79 2.41 -25.48
C ALA A 5 8.94 1.14 -25.37
N TYR A 6 9.53 -0.01 -25.70
CA TYR A 6 8.87 -1.32 -25.57
C TYR A 6 9.17 -1.94 -24.21
N VAL A 7 8.15 -2.55 -23.60
CA VAL A 7 8.26 -3.36 -22.38
C VAL A 7 7.90 -4.80 -22.75
N ASN A 8 8.87 -5.71 -22.67
CA ASN A 8 8.69 -7.13 -22.95
C ASN A 8 9.12 -7.95 -21.75
N THR A 9 8.29 -8.90 -21.32
CA THR A 9 8.57 -9.72 -20.13
C THR A 9 7.98 -11.11 -20.33
N ARG A 10 8.68 -12.15 -19.84
CA ARG A 10 8.14 -13.51 -19.81
C ARG A 10 7.27 -13.65 -18.56
N ILE A 11 6.07 -14.19 -18.75
CA ILE A 11 5.14 -14.54 -17.68
C ILE A 11 4.55 -15.92 -17.97
N GLU A 12 4.08 -16.59 -16.92
CA GLU A 12 3.37 -17.85 -17.08
C GLU A 12 2.07 -17.64 -17.88
N PRO A 13 1.75 -18.50 -18.87
CA PRO A 13 0.53 -18.34 -19.67
C PRO A 13 -0.75 -18.31 -18.84
N ALA A 14 -0.86 -19.17 -17.83
CA ALA A 14 -2.03 -19.20 -16.96
C ALA A 14 -2.18 -17.92 -16.12
N LEU A 15 -1.06 -17.31 -15.70
CA LEU A 15 -1.07 -16.03 -15.00
C LEU A 15 -1.52 -14.89 -15.93
N LYS A 16 -1.01 -14.88 -17.17
CA LYS A 16 -1.40 -13.92 -18.21
C LYS A 16 -2.92 -13.93 -18.43
N GLU A 17 -3.48 -15.09 -18.71
CA GLU A 17 -4.91 -15.23 -19.02
C GLU A 17 -5.79 -14.74 -17.86
N LYS A 18 -5.45 -15.13 -16.62
CA LYS A 18 -6.19 -14.68 -15.42
C LYS A 18 -6.12 -13.17 -15.24
N ALA A 19 -4.92 -12.59 -15.38
CA ALA A 19 -4.74 -11.15 -15.25
C ALA A 19 -5.52 -10.38 -16.33
N GLU A 20 -5.45 -10.83 -17.58
CA GLU A 20 -6.15 -10.19 -18.71
C GLU A 20 -7.67 -10.24 -18.57
N ALA A 21 -8.22 -11.34 -18.04
CA ALA A 21 -9.65 -11.43 -17.73
C ALA A 21 -10.09 -10.39 -16.69
N VAL A 22 -9.30 -10.19 -15.63
CA VAL A 22 -9.57 -9.18 -14.60
C VAL A 22 -9.46 -7.77 -15.18
N LEU A 23 -8.41 -7.49 -15.95
CA LEU A 23 -8.21 -6.18 -16.58
C LEU A 23 -9.35 -5.85 -17.57
N ALA A 24 -9.81 -6.83 -18.35
CA ALA A 24 -10.93 -6.65 -19.26
C ALA A 24 -12.23 -6.31 -18.52
N ALA A 25 -12.50 -6.96 -17.38
CA ALA A 25 -13.65 -6.65 -16.53
C ALA A 25 -13.58 -5.20 -15.96
N LEU A 26 -12.38 -4.66 -15.80
CA LEU A 26 -12.13 -3.27 -15.41
C LEU A 26 -12.10 -2.29 -16.59
N GLY A 27 -12.28 -2.76 -17.83
CA GLY A 27 -12.21 -1.93 -19.03
C GLY A 27 -10.79 -1.47 -19.40
N LEU A 28 -9.76 -2.19 -18.95
CA LEU A 28 -8.36 -1.84 -19.19
C LEU A 28 -7.69 -2.83 -20.14
N SER A 29 -6.89 -2.31 -21.07
CA SER A 29 -5.96 -3.15 -21.82
C SER A 29 -4.73 -3.49 -20.96
N PRO A 30 -4.00 -4.58 -21.27
CA PRO A 30 -2.74 -4.89 -20.58
C PRO A 30 -1.72 -3.75 -20.70
N SER A 31 -1.66 -3.09 -21.85
CA SER A 31 -0.77 -1.94 -22.09
C SER A 31 -1.12 -0.74 -21.20
N ASP A 32 -2.41 -0.48 -20.99
CA ASP A 32 -2.86 0.59 -20.10
C ASP A 32 -2.51 0.26 -18.65
N ALA A 33 -2.74 -0.99 -18.23
CA ALA A 33 -2.42 -1.45 -16.88
C ALA A 33 -0.91 -1.32 -16.58
N ILE A 34 -0.04 -1.73 -17.52
CA ILE A 34 1.40 -1.57 -17.38
C ILE A 34 1.79 -0.09 -17.34
N THR A 35 1.17 0.75 -18.17
CA THR A 35 1.42 2.20 -18.16
C THR A 35 1.03 2.82 -16.81
N LEU A 36 -0.13 2.42 -16.25
CA LEU A 36 -0.58 2.85 -14.93
C LEU A 36 0.38 2.40 -13.83
N PHE A 37 0.88 1.17 -13.90
CA PHE A 37 1.89 0.66 -12.98
C PHE A 37 3.13 1.57 -12.95
N TYR A 38 3.73 1.88 -14.10
CA TYR A 38 4.88 2.78 -14.17
C TYR A 38 4.59 4.18 -13.64
N ARG A 39 3.40 4.73 -13.94
CA ARG A 39 2.98 6.03 -13.42
C ARG A 39 2.92 6.03 -11.90
N GLN A 40 2.35 4.98 -11.30
CA GLN A 40 2.28 4.85 -9.85
C GLN A 40 3.67 4.71 -9.22
N VAL A 41 4.58 3.97 -9.86
CA VAL A 41 5.97 3.85 -9.40
C VAL A 41 6.66 5.21 -9.33
N VAL A 42 6.51 6.02 -10.38
CA VAL A 42 7.07 7.38 -10.43
C VAL A 42 6.42 8.27 -9.37
N MET A 43 5.09 8.23 -9.26
CA MET A 43 4.32 9.09 -8.34
C MET A 43 4.65 8.81 -6.87
N ARG A 44 4.79 7.53 -6.49
CA ARG A 44 5.02 7.11 -5.10
C ARG A 44 6.50 7.00 -4.73
N ARG A 45 7.40 7.11 -5.71
CA ARG A 45 8.83 6.80 -5.53
C ARG A 45 9.05 5.43 -4.88
N GLY A 46 8.23 4.45 -5.27
CA GLY A 46 8.15 3.14 -4.64
C GLY A 46 7.16 2.26 -5.40
N LEU A 47 6.96 1.01 -4.97
CA LEU A 47 6.01 0.13 -5.64
C LEU A 47 4.56 0.53 -5.37
N PRO A 48 3.65 0.24 -6.31
CA PRO A 48 2.25 0.63 -6.19
C PRO A 48 1.44 -0.25 -5.22
N PHE A 49 2.12 -1.16 -4.54
CA PHE A 49 1.61 -2.01 -3.48
C PHE A 49 2.66 -2.08 -2.39
N GLU A 50 2.22 -2.36 -1.17
CA GLU A 50 3.13 -2.46 -0.03
C GLU A 50 4.01 -3.70 -0.15
N LEU A 51 5.32 -3.50 -0.03
CA LEU A 51 6.29 -4.58 0.11
C LEU A 51 6.86 -4.53 1.53
N SER A 52 6.07 -4.96 2.50
CA SER A 52 6.54 -5.16 3.87
C SER A 52 6.41 -6.65 4.20
N ILE A 53 7.51 -7.23 4.69
CA ILE A 53 7.39 -8.39 5.56
C ILE A 53 7.42 -7.78 6.96
N PRO A 54 6.25 -7.61 7.61
CA PRO A 54 6.21 -7.01 8.93
C PRO A 54 7.11 -7.83 9.87
N ASN A 55 7.95 -7.14 10.63
CA ASN A 55 8.81 -7.79 11.60
C ASN A 55 7.94 -8.30 12.77
N ALA A 56 8.53 -9.10 13.67
CA ALA A 56 7.80 -9.69 14.79
C ALA A 56 7.13 -8.64 15.69
N GLU A 57 7.76 -7.47 15.85
CA GLU A 57 7.22 -6.35 16.64
C GLU A 57 6.00 -5.72 15.96
N THR A 58 6.07 -5.46 14.65
CA THR A 58 4.94 -4.94 13.86
C THR A 58 3.76 -5.92 13.88
N LEU A 59 4.03 -7.22 13.73
CA LEU A 59 3.00 -8.25 13.81
C LEU A 59 2.34 -8.30 15.19
N ALA A 60 3.13 -8.19 16.27
CA ALA A 60 2.61 -8.18 17.63
C ALA A 60 1.73 -6.94 17.89
N ALA A 61 2.15 -5.76 17.42
CA ALA A 61 1.40 -4.52 17.55
C ALA A 61 0.06 -4.58 16.77
N MET A 62 0.07 -5.10 15.54
CA MET A 62 -1.17 -5.29 14.75
C MET A 62 -2.13 -6.26 15.46
N ALA A 63 -1.61 -7.38 15.98
CA ALA A 63 -2.43 -8.36 16.71
C ALA A 63 -2.93 -7.85 18.07
N GLU A 64 -2.26 -6.89 18.71
CA GLU A 64 -2.78 -6.19 19.89
C GLU A 64 -4.00 -5.34 19.52
N LEU A 65 -3.89 -4.53 18.46
CA LEU A 65 -4.98 -3.66 18.00
C LEU A 65 -6.21 -4.47 17.54
N ASP A 66 -6.00 -5.56 16.80
CA ASP A 66 -7.09 -6.45 16.34
C ASP A 66 -7.88 -7.07 17.51
N ARG A 67 -7.23 -7.25 18.67
CA ARG A 67 -7.86 -7.75 19.90
C ARG A 67 -8.53 -6.64 20.74
N GLY A 68 -8.58 -5.42 20.22
CA GLY A 68 -9.11 -4.25 20.93
C GLY A 68 -8.15 -3.70 21.99
N GLY A 69 -6.86 -4.01 21.89
CA GLY A 69 -5.80 -3.35 22.66
C GLY A 69 -5.40 -2.00 22.06
N GLY A 70 -4.23 -1.50 22.44
CA GLY A 70 -3.78 -0.15 22.08
C GLY A 70 -4.38 0.95 22.96
N GLU A 71 -3.85 2.17 22.81
CA GLU A 71 -4.28 3.34 23.57
C GLU A 71 -5.27 4.16 22.74
N VAL A 72 -6.49 4.33 23.26
CA VAL A 72 -7.48 5.23 22.68
C VAL A 72 -7.26 6.62 23.30
N VAL A 73 -7.06 7.61 22.46
CA VAL A 73 -6.92 9.00 22.89
C VAL A 73 -8.26 9.70 22.72
N GLU A 74 -8.87 10.12 23.82
CA GLU A 74 -10.16 10.83 23.83
C GLU A 74 -10.02 12.34 23.55
N ASP A 75 -8.79 12.86 23.63
CA ASP A 75 -8.49 14.27 23.37
C ASP A 75 -8.60 14.63 21.88
N SER A 76 -8.56 15.93 21.59
CA SER A 76 -8.54 16.43 20.21
C SER A 76 -7.39 15.79 19.41
N THR A 77 -7.63 15.53 18.12
CA THR A 77 -6.62 14.93 17.24
C THR A 77 -5.31 15.70 17.24
N ALA A 78 -5.36 17.04 17.33
CA ALA A 78 -4.18 17.89 17.43
C ALA A 78 -3.36 17.61 18.70
N GLN A 79 -4.03 17.52 19.85
CA GLN A 79 -3.39 17.23 21.14
C GLN A 79 -2.76 15.82 21.15
N ALA A 80 -3.47 14.83 20.61
CA ALA A 80 -2.99 13.46 20.48
C ALA A 80 -1.70 13.38 19.63
N PHE A 81 -1.65 14.11 18.51
CA PHE A 81 -0.45 14.17 17.67
C PHE A 81 0.71 14.87 18.38
N ASP A 82 0.46 15.99 19.07
CA ASP A 82 1.49 16.73 19.81
C ASP A 82 2.08 15.89 20.96
N ASP A 83 1.27 15.07 21.62
CA ASP A 83 1.72 14.19 22.69
C ASP A 83 2.54 13.01 22.16
N ILE A 84 2.12 12.36 21.08
CA ILE A 84 2.89 11.29 20.42
C ILE A 84 4.24 11.82 19.94
N LEU A 85 4.26 12.98 19.26
CA LEU A 85 5.50 13.58 18.75
C LEU A 85 6.43 14.05 19.88
N ALA A 86 5.87 14.42 21.03
CA ALA A 86 6.64 14.80 22.21
C ALA A 86 7.03 13.60 23.10
N GLY A 87 6.68 12.37 22.71
CA GLY A 87 6.94 11.16 23.51
C GLY A 87 6.15 11.11 24.83
N ARG A 88 5.09 11.90 24.95
CA ARG A 88 4.15 11.86 26.07
C ARG A 88 3.07 10.84 25.74
N HIS A 89 2.97 9.78 26.54
CA HIS A 89 1.83 8.88 26.40
C HIS A 89 0.55 9.60 26.86
N PRO A 90 -0.50 9.64 26.02
CA PRO A 90 -1.77 10.25 26.39
C PRO A 90 -2.35 9.55 27.62
N ARG A 91 -3.02 10.32 28.47
CA ARG A 91 -3.59 9.79 29.72
C ARG A 91 -4.65 8.74 29.38
N ARG A 92 -4.43 7.51 29.85
CA ARG A 92 -5.43 6.43 29.81
C ARG A 92 -6.71 6.89 30.50
N ALA A 93 -7.85 6.63 29.86
CA ALA A 93 -9.14 6.51 30.52
C ALA A 93 -9.27 5.15 31.20
#